data_AF-A0A7W7Q2Q6-F1
#
_entry.id   AF-A0A7W7Q2Q6-F1
#
_cell.length_a   1.000
_cell.length_b   1.000
_cell.length_c   1.000
_cell.angle_alpha   90.00
_cell.angle_beta   90.00
_cell.angle_gamma   90.00
#
_symmetry.space_group_name_H-M   'P 1'
#
loop_
_entity.id
_entity.type
_entity.pdbx_description
1 polymer ?
#
loop_
_entity_poly.entity_id
_entity_poly.type
_entity_poly.pdbx_seq_one_letter_code
_entity_poly.pdbx_strand_id
1 'polypeptide(L)'
;MSTWMRVLVAAVTLTLSAGCVGDSEGAPPTQTTPTSTSTNTESGTPGAAVDTDPYDTVRHVYRGVAANLPDEVCARFTTEAARQFAGQWQAESCTTVVTLLHHGRVGDPEAYANTNFGYFTAGDGDTHAEIDSCEFEVLGGPQLGVFVLDRNASDTWLITAHRMDECDR
;
A
#
# COMPACT_ATOMS: atom_id res chain seq x y z
N MET A 1 18.06 44.69 22.01
CA MET A 1 17.12 45.81 21.81
C MET A 1 16.17 45.43 20.68
N SER A 2 14.86 45.47 20.94
CA SER A 2 13.75 45.61 19.96
C SER A 2 13.55 44.50 18.90
N THR A 3 12.35 44.02 18.57
CA THR A 3 10.98 44.28 19.05
C THR A 3 10.12 43.08 18.64
N TRP A 4 9.10 42.84 19.45
CA TRP A 4 8.01 41.91 19.32
C TRP A 4 7.11 42.20 18.11
N MET A 5 6.48 41.18 17.53
CA MET A 5 5.06 41.30 17.15
C MET A 5 4.39 39.93 16.99
N ARG A 6 3.47 39.63 17.91
CA ARG A 6 2.48 38.56 17.82
C ARG A 6 1.32 39.07 16.96
N VAL A 7 0.86 38.28 16.00
CA VAL A 7 -0.39 38.55 15.27
C VAL A 7 -1.43 37.48 15.64
N LEU A 8 -2.64 37.98 15.81
CA LEU A 8 -3.79 37.42 16.50
C LEU A 8 -4.48 36.26 15.75
N VAL A 9 -5.05 35.39 16.57
CA VAL A 9 -6.06 34.37 16.25
C VAL A 9 -7.34 35.03 15.75
N ALA A 10 -7.92 34.51 14.68
CA ALA A 10 -9.33 34.70 14.33
C ALA A 10 -9.96 33.33 14.04
N ALA A 11 -10.65 32.78 15.03
CA ALA A 11 -11.51 31.61 14.87
C ALA A 11 -12.84 32.08 14.26
N VAL A 12 -13.18 31.54 13.08
CA VAL A 12 -14.49 31.74 12.46
C VAL A 12 -15.27 30.44 12.62
N THR A 13 -16.11 30.39 13.64
CA THR A 13 -17.15 29.36 13.80
C THR A 13 -18.39 29.80 13.05
N LEU A 14 -18.76 29.06 12.01
CA LEU A 14 -19.98 29.27 11.25
C LEU A 14 -20.85 28.02 11.35
N THR A 15 -21.76 28.03 12.32
CA THR A 15 -22.88 27.11 12.44
C THR A 15 -24.05 27.62 11.59
N LEU A 16 -24.59 26.78 10.71
CA LEU A 16 -25.94 26.94 10.19
C LEU A 16 -26.62 25.58 9.98
N SER A 17 -27.88 25.53 10.36
CA SER A 17 -28.74 24.38 10.66
C SER A 17 -29.78 24.06 9.57
N ALA A 18 -30.42 22.88 9.71
CA ALA A 18 -31.66 22.40 9.07
C ALA A 18 -31.54 22.01 7.58
N GLY A 19 -31.94 20.85 7.09
CA GLY A 19 -32.95 19.88 7.52
C GLY A 19 -34.00 19.77 6.41
N CYS A 20 -34.12 18.62 5.74
CA CYS A 20 -35.26 18.25 4.90
C CYS A 20 -35.39 16.71 4.90
N VAL A 21 -36.50 16.22 5.47
CA VAL A 21 -37.00 14.85 5.37
C VAL A 21 -37.99 14.82 4.19
N GLY A 22 -37.90 13.81 3.34
CA GLY A 22 -38.90 13.52 2.31
C GLY A 22 -39.07 12.01 2.18
N ASP A 23 -40.28 11.55 2.48
CA ASP A 23 -40.79 10.18 2.36
C ASP A 23 -41.88 10.18 1.27
N SER A 24 -41.84 9.22 0.33
CA SER A 24 -43.02 8.78 -0.45
C SER A 24 -42.71 7.49 -1.23
N GLU A 25 -43.51 6.47 -0.92
CA GLU A 25 -43.55 5.11 -1.45
C GLU A 25 -43.97 5.00 -2.93
N GLY A 26 -43.49 3.96 -3.62
CA GLY A 26 -44.03 3.51 -4.90
C GLY A 26 -43.18 2.43 -5.59
N ALA A 27 -43.59 1.17 -5.50
CA ALA A 27 -43.14 0.02 -6.32
C ALA A 27 -44.39 -0.67 -6.94
N PRO A 28 -44.33 -1.71 -7.83
CA PRO A 28 -43.25 -2.38 -8.60
C PRO A 28 -43.70 -2.52 -10.13
N PRO A 29 -43.19 -3.40 -11.06
CA PRO A 29 -42.31 -4.56 -10.88
C PRO A 29 -41.18 -4.86 -11.91
N THR A 30 -40.20 -5.61 -11.39
CA THR A 30 -39.27 -6.61 -11.97
C THR A 30 -38.89 -6.58 -13.45
N GLN A 31 -37.59 -6.41 -13.70
CA GLN A 31 -36.86 -7.21 -14.69
C GLN A 31 -35.55 -7.74 -14.08
N THR A 32 -35.37 -9.04 -14.26
CA THR A 32 -34.36 -9.94 -13.70
C THR A 32 -33.12 -9.96 -14.58
N THR A 33 -31.92 -9.73 -14.02
CA THR A 33 -30.62 -10.29 -14.51
C THR A 33 -29.54 -10.05 -13.43
N PRO A 34 -28.49 -10.89 -13.35
CA PRO A 34 -27.99 -11.43 -12.09
C PRO A 34 -27.13 -10.46 -11.28
N THR A 35 -27.52 -10.30 -10.02
CA THR A 35 -26.68 -9.81 -8.93
C THR A 35 -25.45 -10.70 -8.81
N SER A 36 -24.27 -10.14 -9.09
CA SER A 36 -23.04 -10.68 -8.49
C SER A 36 -23.10 -10.37 -7.01
N THR A 37 -23.54 -11.37 -6.25
CA THR A 37 -23.52 -11.38 -4.80
C THR A 37 -22.07 -11.28 -4.33
N SER A 38 -21.65 -10.10 -3.89
CA SER A 38 -20.55 -10.00 -2.93
C SER A 38 -21.19 -9.81 -1.56
N THR A 39 -21.44 -10.93 -0.89
CA THR A 39 -21.89 -10.97 0.50
C THR A 39 -20.86 -10.28 1.39
N ASN A 40 -21.23 -9.12 1.93
CA ASN A 40 -20.64 -8.63 3.16
C ASN A 40 -21.21 -9.48 4.30
N THR A 41 -20.40 -10.38 4.86
CA THR A 41 -20.55 -10.92 6.21
C THR A 41 -19.16 -11.35 6.66
N GLU A 42 -18.52 -10.55 7.53
CA GLU A 42 -18.33 -10.92 8.93
C GLU A 42 -17.57 -9.80 9.67
N SER A 43 -18.16 -9.30 10.76
CA SER A 43 -17.45 -8.54 11.78
C SER A 43 -16.41 -9.46 12.43
N GLY A 44 -15.13 -9.18 12.20
CA GLY A 44 -14.01 -9.75 12.93
C GLY A 44 -12.95 -8.66 13.14
N THR A 45 -12.36 -8.62 14.33
CA THR A 45 -11.13 -7.89 14.73
C THR A 45 -10.19 -7.60 13.54
N PRO A 46 -9.47 -6.44 13.47
CA PRO A 46 -8.54 -6.16 12.37
C PRO A 46 -7.49 -7.27 12.25
N GLY A 47 -7.78 -8.25 11.42
CA GLY A 47 -6.95 -9.40 11.16
C GLY A 47 -5.92 -8.99 10.14
N ALA A 48 -4.65 -9.23 10.46
CA ALA A 48 -3.55 -9.06 9.51
C ALA A 48 -3.93 -9.67 8.16
N ALA A 49 -3.79 -8.89 7.08
CA ALA A 49 -3.98 -9.39 5.73
C ALA A 49 -3.06 -10.61 5.52
N VAL A 50 -3.66 -11.78 5.30
CA VAL A 50 -2.93 -12.98 4.90
C VAL A 50 -2.77 -12.88 3.40
N ASP A 51 -1.63 -12.35 2.95
CA ASP A 51 -1.29 -12.33 1.53
C ASP A 51 -1.06 -13.79 1.11
N THR A 52 -1.96 -14.33 0.28
CA THR A 52 -1.90 -15.72 -0.20
C THR A 52 -0.98 -15.88 -1.42
N ASP A 53 -0.64 -14.77 -2.08
CA ASP A 53 0.23 -14.68 -3.26
C ASP A 53 1.42 -13.74 -2.97
N PRO A 54 2.68 -14.11 -3.32
CA PRO A 54 3.84 -13.26 -3.06
C PRO A 54 3.79 -11.91 -3.82
N TYR A 55 3.13 -11.84 -4.97
CA TYR A 55 2.93 -10.61 -5.72
C TYR A 55 1.99 -9.65 -4.99
N ASP A 56 1.04 -10.15 -4.19
CA ASP A 56 0.21 -9.30 -3.32
C ASP A 56 1.05 -8.63 -2.24
N THR A 57 2.00 -9.35 -1.64
CA THR A 57 2.94 -8.79 -0.65
C THR A 57 3.80 -7.69 -1.28
N VAL A 58 4.33 -7.88 -2.48
CA VAL A 58 5.09 -6.82 -3.18
C VAL A 58 4.18 -5.65 -3.56
N ARG A 59 2.95 -5.90 -4.01
CA ARG A 59 1.96 -4.84 -4.28
C ARG A 59 1.66 -4.02 -3.01
N HIS A 60 1.59 -4.66 -1.85
CA HIS A 60 1.44 -3.98 -0.57
C HIS A 60 2.64 -3.09 -0.22
N VAL A 61 3.86 -3.45 -0.61
CA VAL A 61 5.03 -2.56 -0.48
C VAL A 61 4.85 -1.31 -1.34
N TYR A 62 4.52 -1.44 -2.62
CA TYR A 62 4.29 -0.30 -3.51
C TYR A 62 3.17 0.62 -3.00
N ARG A 63 2.02 0.05 -2.64
CA ARG A 63 0.89 0.81 -2.08
C ARG A 63 1.26 1.50 -0.77
N GLY A 64 1.97 0.81 0.12
CA GLY A 64 2.38 1.37 1.39
C GLY A 64 3.39 2.52 1.23
N VAL A 65 4.32 2.42 0.28
CA VAL A 65 5.23 3.53 -0.06
C VAL A 65 4.45 4.70 -0.65
N ALA A 66 3.53 4.46 -1.58
CA ALA A 66 2.68 5.50 -2.14
C ALA A 66 1.86 6.24 -1.06
N ALA A 67 1.35 5.51 -0.05
CA ALA A 67 0.53 6.05 1.02
C ALA A 67 1.30 6.55 2.25
N ASN A 68 2.64 6.49 2.24
CA ASN A 68 3.50 6.79 3.39
C ASN A 68 3.16 6.00 4.65
N LEU A 69 3.06 4.67 4.53
CA LEU A 69 2.74 3.75 5.62
C LEU A 69 3.99 2.94 6.02
N PRO A 70 4.97 3.55 6.71
CA PRO A 70 6.27 2.93 6.97
C PRO A 70 6.18 1.64 7.77
N ASP A 71 5.39 1.64 8.86
CA ASP A 71 5.26 0.47 9.73
C ASP A 71 4.61 -0.71 9.00
N GLU A 72 3.58 -0.43 8.19
CA GLU A 72 2.93 -1.44 7.38
C GLU A 72 3.90 -2.03 6.37
N VAL A 73 4.62 -1.22 5.59
CA VAL A 73 5.60 -1.70 4.62
C VAL A 73 6.65 -2.57 5.30
N CYS A 74 7.25 -2.09 6.39
CA CYS A 74 8.37 -2.77 7.04
C CYS A 74 7.95 -4.08 7.72
N ALA A 75 6.67 -4.23 8.09
CA ALA A 75 6.14 -5.49 8.62
C ALA A 75 6.10 -6.64 7.59
N ARG A 76 6.29 -6.36 6.28
CA ARG A 76 6.36 -7.37 5.21
C ARG A 76 7.77 -7.93 5.03
N PHE A 77 8.76 -7.34 5.69
CA PHE A 77 10.15 -7.77 5.61
C PHE A 77 10.54 -8.52 6.87
N THR A 78 11.42 -9.51 6.71
CA THR A 78 12.25 -9.95 7.84
C THR A 78 13.15 -8.81 8.31
N THR A 79 13.65 -8.90 9.54
CA THR A 79 14.62 -7.93 10.07
C THR A 79 15.83 -7.76 9.15
N GLU A 80 16.30 -8.83 8.53
CA GLU A 80 17.46 -8.78 7.64
C GLU A 80 17.12 -8.14 6.29
N ALA A 81 16.02 -8.54 5.65
CA ALA A 81 15.57 -7.92 4.41
C ALA A 81 15.24 -6.42 4.58
N ALA A 82 14.69 -6.03 5.73
CA ALA A 82 14.42 -4.62 6.05
C ALA A 82 15.71 -3.79 6.13
N ARG A 83 16.81 -4.37 6.63
CA ARG A 83 18.13 -3.71 6.63
C ARG A 83 18.70 -3.62 5.22
N GLN A 84 18.54 -4.65 4.40
CA GLN A 84 18.97 -4.65 3.00
C GLN A 84 18.25 -3.55 2.21
N PHE A 85 16.92 -3.46 2.39
CA PHE A 85 16.10 -2.39 1.83
C PHE A 85 16.57 -1.01 2.31
N ALA A 86 16.84 -0.85 3.61
CA ALA A 86 17.41 0.39 4.15
C ALA A 86 18.77 0.76 3.54
N GLY A 87 19.65 -0.23 3.39
CA GLY A 87 21.00 -0.09 2.87
C GLY A 87 21.05 0.42 1.43
N GLN A 88 20.13 -0.04 0.58
CA GLN A 88 20.03 0.42 -0.81
C GLN A 88 19.86 1.94 -0.91
N TRP A 89 19.08 2.52 0.00
CA TRP A 89 18.74 3.94 0.00
C TRP A 89 19.62 4.75 0.95
N GLN A 90 20.68 4.14 1.49
CA GLN A 90 21.60 4.75 2.46
C GLN A 90 20.86 5.36 3.67
N ALA A 91 19.77 4.72 4.08
CA ALA A 91 18.95 5.17 5.19
C ALA A 91 19.21 4.34 6.44
N GLU A 92 18.92 4.91 7.61
CA GLU A 92 19.12 4.25 8.90
C GLU A 92 18.16 3.06 9.11
N SER A 93 16.96 3.12 8.53
CA SER A 93 15.93 2.12 8.75
C SER A 93 14.98 2.00 7.56
N CYS A 94 14.26 0.87 7.50
CA CYS A 94 13.22 0.65 6.50
C CYS A 94 12.13 1.74 6.56
N THR A 95 11.72 2.18 7.74
CA THR A 95 10.67 3.21 7.89
C THR A 95 11.14 4.57 7.35
N THR A 96 12.41 4.90 7.56
CA THR A 96 13.05 6.07 6.96
C THR A 96 13.06 6.00 5.44
N VAL A 97 13.33 4.84 4.84
CA VAL A 97 13.29 4.67 3.38
C VAL A 97 11.90 4.93 2.84
N VAL A 98 10.86 4.34 3.45
CA VAL A 98 9.47 4.51 2.99
C VAL A 98 9.10 6.00 2.96
N THR A 99 9.45 6.72 4.03
CA THR A 99 9.20 8.16 4.14
C THR A 99 9.99 8.96 3.08
N LEU A 100 11.26 8.62 2.88
CA LEU A 100 12.14 9.26 1.90
C LEU A 100 11.63 9.04 0.47
N LEU A 101 11.23 7.82 0.14
CA LEU A 101 10.68 7.47 -1.17
C LEU A 101 9.40 8.22 -1.44
N HIS A 102 8.45 8.17 -0.51
CA HIS A 102 7.17 8.85 -0.65
C HIS A 102 7.35 10.35 -0.93
N HIS A 103 8.17 11.05 -0.14
CA HIS A 103 8.33 12.50 -0.28
C HIS A 103 9.30 12.93 -1.38
N GLY A 104 10.27 12.09 -1.74
CA GLY A 104 11.38 12.49 -2.60
C GLY A 104 11.42 11.83 -3.97
N ARG A 105 10.75 10.69 -4.17
CA ARG A 105 10.91 9.85 -5.37
C ARG A 105 9.58 9.43 -6.00
N VAL A 106 8.48 9.38 -5.24
CA VAL A 106 7.14 9.15 -5.78
C VAL A 106 6.57 10.48 -6.27
N GLY A 107 6.47 10.64 -7.59
CA GLY A 107 5.92 11.82 -8.25
C GLY A 107 4.41 11.74 -8.49
N ASP A 108 3.87 10.52 -8.61
CA ASP A 108 2.44 10.25 -8.74
C ASP A 108 2.07 9.07 -7.82
N PRO A 109 1.59 9.35 -6.59
CA PRO A 109 1.23 8.31 -5.64
C PRO A 109 0.10 7.39 -6.13
N GLU A 110 -0.84 7.90 -6.91
CA GLU A 110 -1.96 7.10 -7.41
C GLU A 110 -1.48 6.10 -8.45
N ALA A 111 -0.68 6.54 -9.42
CA ALA A 111 -0.08 5.63 -10.38
C ALA A 111 0.85 4.61 -9.70
N TYR A 112 1.63 5.05 -8.71
CA TYR A 112 2.58 4.19 -8.00
C TYR A 112 1.90 3.11 -7.15
N ALA A 113 0.79 3.45 -6.47
CA ALA A 113 -0.01 2.51 -5.71
C ALA A 113 -0.66 1.43 -6.58
N ASN A 114 -0.93 1.73 -7.85
CA ASN A 114 -1.60 0.86 -8.81
C ASN A 114 -0.62 0.16 -9.76
N THR A 115 0.58 -0.20 -9.26
CA THR A 115 1.58 -0.95 -10.02
C THR A 115 0.99 -2.25 -10.58
N ASN A 116 1.16 -2.47 -11.88
CA ASN A 116 0.54 -3.56 -12.62
C ASN A 116 1.51 -4.74 -12.77
N PHE A 117 1.21 -5.85 -12.09
CA PHE A 117 1.99 -7.09 -12.16
C PHE A 117 1.51 -8.04 -13.28
N GLY A 118 0.68 -7.58 -14.21
CA GLY A 118 0.17 -8.41 -15.30
C GLY A 118 -0.55 -9.67 -14.82
N TYR A 119 -0.15 -10.81 -15.37
CA TYR A 119 -0.69 -12.14 -15.03
C TYR A 119 0.26 -12.95 -14.13
N PHE A 120 1.22 -12.29 -13.46
CA PHE A 120 2.14 -12.98 -12.59
C PHE A 120 1.42 -13.44 -11.33
N THR A 121 1.49 -14.74 -11.07
CA THR A 121 0.99 -15.40 -9.86
C THR A 121 1.99 -16.48 -9.47
N ALA A 122 2.11 -16.78 -8.18
CA ALA A 122 2.81 -18.00 -7.78
C ALA A 122 2.00 -19.24 -8.15
N GLY A 123 2.67 -20.36 -8.38
CA GLY A 123 2.03 -21.65 -8.57
C GLY A 123 1.47 -22.20 -7.25
N ASP A 124 0.48 -23.09 -7.37
CA ASP A 124 -0.05 -23.81 -6.22
C ASP A 124 1.06 -24.64 -5.55
N GLY A 125 1.31 -24.38 -4.27
CA GLY A 125 2.33 -25.07 -3.47
C GLY A 125 3.71 -24.42 -3.47
N ASP A 126 3.90 -23.31 -4.17
CA ASP A 126 5.14 -22.55 -4.09
C ASP A 126 5.35 -21.98 -2.69
N THR A 127 6.55 -22.20 -2.16
CA THR A 127 6.99 -21.67 -0.85
C THR A 127 8.09 -20.63 -0.97
N HIS A 128 8.53 -20.34 -2.20
CA HIS A 128 9.61 -19.43 -2.51
C HIS A 128 9.27 -18.68 -3.79
N ALA A 129 9.55 -17.38 -3.84
CA ALA A 129 9.38 -16.57 -5.03
C ALA A 129 10.46 -15.48 -5.08
N GLU A 130 10.87 -15.16 -6.29
CA GLU A 130 11.72 -14.02 -6.58
C GLU A 130 10.97 -13.11 -7.54
N ILE A 131 10.81 -11.84 -7.17
CA ILE A 131 10.02 -10.85 -7.90
C ILE A 131 10.90 -9.65 -8.20
N ASP A 132 11.21 -9.46 -9.48
CA ASP A 132 12.02 -8.35 -9.96
C ASP A 132 11.14 -7.18 -10.45
N SER A 133 11.36 -5.99 -9.87
CA SER A 133 10.69 -4.75 -10.30
C SER A 133 10.99 -4.34 -11.74
N CYS A 134 11.98 -4.95 -12.39
CA CYS A 134 12.29 -4.74 -13.80
C CYS A 134 11.36 -5.53 -14.75
N GLU A 135 10.70 -6.58 -14.27
CA GLU A 135 9.85 -7.45 -15.09
C GLU A 135 8.42 -6.93 -15.29
N PHE A 136 8.05 -5.86 -14.58
CA PHE A 136 6.73 -5.24 -14.67
C PHE A 136 6.77 -3.71 -14.73
N GLU A 137 5.65 -3.12 -15.12
CA GLU A 137 5.54 -1.68 -15.29
C GLU A 137 5.28 -0.99 -13.95
N VAL A 138 6.24 -0.15 -13.53
CA VAL A 138 6.14 0.73 -12.37
C VAL A 138 5.98 2.17 -12.87
N LEU A 139 4.86 2.80 -12.55
CA LEU A 139 4.54 4.17 -12.94
C LEU A 139 4.52 5.09 -11.72
N GLY A 140 4.84 6.38 -11.91
CA GLY A 140 4.71 7.38 -10.84
C GLY A 140 5.82 7.40 -9.79
N GLY A 141 6.83 6.52 -9.90
CA GLY A 141 7.95 6.45 -8.96
C GLY A 141 9.04 5.49 -9.40
N PRO A 142 10.05 5.25 -8.55
CA PRO A 142 11.18 4.38 -8.87
C PRO A 142 10.81 2.90 -8.78
N GLN A 143 11.53 2.05 -9.50
CA GLN A 143 11.52 0.61 -9.22
C GLN A 143 12.23 0.34 -7.88
N LEU A 144 11.78 -0.69 -7.16
CA LEU A 144 12.25 -0.99 -5.81
C LEU A 144 13.30 -2.10 -5.78
N GLY A 145 13.67 -2.67 -6.93
CA GLY A 145 14.65 -3.76 -7.05
C GLY A 145 14.00 -5.15 -6.98
N VAL A 146 14.73 -6.13 -6.47
CA VAL A 146 14.27 -7.52 -6.40
C VAL A 146 13.90 -7.90 -4.98
N PHE A 147 12.73 -8.51 -4.84
CA PHE A 147 12.20 -9.07 -3.61
C PHE A 147 12.34 -10.60 -3.66
N VAL A 148 12.97 -11.17 -2.64
CA VAL A 148 12.95 -12.61 -2.40
C VAL A 148 11.97 -12.87 -1.28
N LEU A 149 10.99 -13.73 -1.52
CA LEU A 149 9.92 -14.03 -0.58
C LEU A 149 9.91 -15.53 -0.26
N ASP A 150 9.69 -15.83 1.00
CA ASP A 150 9.42 -17.18 1.46
C ASP A 150 8.05 -17.23 2.16
N ARG A 151 7.36 -18.34 1.97
CA ARG A 151 6.12 -18.64 2.68
C ARG A 151 6.46 -19.21 4.05
N ASN A 152 5.98 -18.55 5.11
CA ASN A 152 6.25 -18.97 6.48
C ASN A 152 5.32 -20.13 6.92
N ALA A 153 5.55 -20.65 8.14
CA ALA A 153 4.75 -21.75 8.69
C ALA A 153 3.27 -21.42 8.94
N SER A 154 2.90 -20.14 8.88
CA SER A 154 1.52 -19.64 8.98
C SER A 154 0.91 -19.34 7.61
N ASP A 155 1.49 -19.89 6.53
CA ASP A 155 1.01 -19.74 5.15
C ASP A 155 0.99 -18.29 4.65
N THR A 156 1.83 -17.43 5.24
CA THR A 156 1.96 -16.01 4.86
C THR A 156 3.28 -15.78 4.14
N TRP A 157 3.26 -15.02 3.05
CA TRP A 157 4.46 -14.59 2.34
C TRP A 157 5.16 -13.45 3.08
N LEU A 158 6.48 -13.57 3.22
CA LEU A 158 7.33 -12.56 3.84
C LEU A 158 8.57 -12.33 2.97
N ILE A 159 8.99 -11.07 2.86
CA ILE A 159 10.20 -10.69 2.13
C ILE A 159 11.41 -11.07 3.00
N THR A 160 12.15 -12.09 2.59
CA THR A 160 13.28 -12.66 3.33
C THR A 160 14.64 -12.16 2.85
N ALA A 161 14.73 -11.67 1.62
CA ALA A 161 15.86 -10.89 1.15
C ALA A 161 15.42 -9.79 0.18
N HIS A 162 16.25 -8.77 0.06
CA HIS A 162 16.05 -7.66 -0.84
C HIS A 162 17.39 -7.26 -1.45
N ARG A 163 17.37 -6.89 -2.73
CA ARG A 163 18.56 -6.42 -3.44
C ARG A 163 18.18 -5.36 -4.45
N MET A 164 19.11 -4.44 -4.66
CA MET A 164 19.00 -3.48 -5.74
C MET A 164 19.17 -4.20 -7.06
N ASP A 165 18.34 -3.86 -8.03
CA ASP A 165 18.58 -4.15 -9.42
C ASP A 165 18.40 -2.85 -10.20
N GLU A 166 19.37 -2.55 -11.05
CA GLU A 166 19.28 -1.42 -11.98
C GLU A 166 18.69 -1.98 -13.25
N CYS A 167 17.42 -1.68 -13.50
CA CYS A 167 16.80 -2.11 -14.75
C CYS A 167 17.55 -1.45 -15.91
N ASP A 168 18.33 -2.24 -16.63
CA ASP A 168 19.00 -1.83 -17.87
C ASP A 168 17.93 -1.36 -18.86
N ARG A 169 17.68 -0.05 -18.89
CA ARG A 169 16.77 0.61 -19.83
C ARG A 169 17.56 1.39 -20.88
#